data_AF-I0HDS2-F1
#
_entry.id   AF-I0HDS2-F1
#
_cell.length_a   1.000
_cell.length_b   1.000
_cell.length_c   1.000
_cell.angle_alpha   90.00
_cell.angle_beta   90.00
_cell.angle_gamma   90.00
#
_symmetry.space_group_name_H-M   'P 1'
#
loop_
_entity.id
_entity.type
_entity.pdbx_description
1 polymer ?
#
loop_
_entity_poly.entity_id
_entity_poly.type
_entity_poly.pdbx_seq_one_letter_code
_entity_poly.pdbx_strand_id
1 'polypeptide(L)'
;MIRWPGRSDAMEPRREAASMTTTATLVFLLVVGARFLVPLLIPRYPLPAVVAALVLDAVDQTVFQSFGFDPPGYQGYDKAMDVYYLAIAYLSTMRNWAGRPAVQVGTFLYFYRLAGVVAFELTDSRALLMVFPNTFEYFFIAYEAYRLFWNPARVTLKSWITTAAVIWIFIKLPQEWWIHVAQLDFTDMVADVPWFGPAVVAALIAIGLVYWFVIRPRQPRPDWSWHVAADPLPTGTLTVADRNRWVAEHGRLWSVGTLEKVALVSLIWIIYAQVLPSATFTNDQRVLVTTAFVVVNAAISLASARAARSVESVLTAFTVRALINVGLVWLADWLLPRTGGDLHPAVALFFVLLLSLITLLDDRYRPIYEIRFRSTPHPVRR
;
A
#
# COMPACT_ATOMS: atom_id res chain seq x y z
N MET A 1 -2.81 -20.21 -0.09
CA MET A 1 -2.58 -21.34 -1.01
C MET A 1 -1.12 -21.74 -0.89
N ILE A 2 -0.81 -22.55 0.11
CA ILE A 2 0.54 -23.02 0.40
C ILE A 2 0.47 -24.53 0.52
N ARG A 3 0.70 -25.24 -0.58
CA ARG A 3 0.98 -26.68 -0.52
C ARG A 3 2.48 -26.83 -0.29
N TRP A 4 2.87 -27.20 0.93
CA TRP A 4 4.27 -27.54 1.23
C TRP A 4 4.61 -28.91 0.65
N PRO A 5 5.71 -29.06 -0.11
CA PRO A 5 6.07 -30.34 -0.69
C PRO A 5 6.64 -31.27 0.39
N GLY A 6 5.86 -32.30 0.72
CA GLY A 6 6.31 -33.46 1.49
C GLY A 6 7.28 -34.33 0.69
N ARG A 7 8.45 -34.52 1.31
CA ARG A 7 9.55 -35.48 1.07
C ARG A 7 9.28 -36.65 0.10
N SER A 8 10.27 -36.82 -0.80
CA SER A 8 10.61 -37.93 -1.71
C SER A 8 9.61 -38.26 -2.81
N ASP A 9 9.88 -37.72 -4.00
CA ASP A 9 9.81 -38.50 -5.25
C ASP A 9 10.77 -37.91 -6.29
N ALA A 10 11.20 -38.77 -7.20
CA ALA A 10 12.36 -38.70 -8.09
C ALA A 10 12.55 -37.40 -8.90
N MET A 11 13.79 -37.19 -9.37
CA MET A 11 14.15 -36.21 -10.40
C MET A 11 13.17 -36.28 -11.59
N GLU A 12 12.15 -35.44 -11.59
CA GLU A 12 11.34 -35.15 -12.76
C GLU A 12 12.22 -34.34 -13.74
N PRO A 13 12.19 -34.65 -15.05
CA PRO A 13 12.94 -33.89 -16.03
C PRO A 13 12.43 -32.45 -16.04
N ARG A 14 13.38 -31.52 -16.17
CA ARG A 14 13.18 -30.06 -16.25
C ARG A 14 12.05 -29.77 -17.26
N ARG A 15 10.84 -29.51 -16.77
CA ARG A 15 9.68 -29.16 -17.61
C ARG A 15 10.10 -27.97 -18.46
N GLU A 16 10.19 -28.18 -19.78
CA GLU A 16 10.26 -27.09 -20.74
C GLU A 16 9.15 -26.09 -20.38
N ALA A 17 9.50 -24.80 -20.34
CA ALA A 17 8.55 -23.75 -20.04
C ALA A 17 7.40 -23.84 -21.05
N ALA A 18 6.30 -24.47 -20.65
CA ALA A 18 5.10 -24.56 -21.45
C ALA A 18 4.71 -23.12 -21.80
N SER A 19 4.77 -22.79 -23.09
CA SER A 19 4.35 -21.48 -23.58
C SER A 19 2.93 -21.23 -23.10
N MET A 20 2.70 -20.14 -22.37
CA MET A 20 1.36 -19.78 -21.88
C MET A 20 0.35 -19.82 -23.03
N THR A 21 -0.79 -20.46 -22.82
CA THR A 21 -1.90 -20.38 -23.78
C THR A 21 -2.35 -18.94 -23.92
N THR A 22 -2.88 -18.53 -25.08
CA THR A 22 -3.42 -17.17 -25.26
C THR A 22 -4.43 -16.80 -24.19
N THR A 23 -5.28 -17.76 -23.79
CA THR A 23 -6.24 -17.59 -22.68
C THR A 23 -5.54 -17.33 -21.35
N ALA A 24 -4.52 -18.13 -20.99
CA ALA A 24 -3.77 -17.94 -19.75
C ALA A 24 -3.04 -16.59 -19.74
N THR A 25 -2.48 -16.15 -20.87
CA THR A 25 -1.84 -14.83 -21.00
C THR A 25 -2.85 -13.70 -20.80
N LEU A 26 -4.03 -13.77 -21.41
CA LEU A 26 -5.08 -12.77 -21.23
C LEU A 26 -5.56 -12.70 -19.78
N VAL A 27 -5.82 -13.85 -19.16
CA VAL A 27 -6.22 -13.92 -17.74
C VAL A 27 -5.14 -13.34 -16.84
N PHE A 28 -3.88 -13.71 -17.05
CA PHE A 28 -2.75 -13.15 -16.32
C PHE A 28 -2.69 -11.63 -16.42
N LEU A 29 -2.76 -11.09 -17.64
CA LEU A 29 -2.74 -9.64 -17.87
C LEU A 29 -3.95 -8.93 -17.24
N LEU A 30 -5.13 -9.53 -17.26
CA LEU A 30 -6.34 -8.96 -16.65
C LEU A 30 -6.23 -8.90 -15.13
N VAL A 31 -5.77 -9.99 -14.49
CA VAL A 31 -5.61 -10.05 -13.03
C VAL A 31 -4.50 -9.11 -12.57
N VAL A 32 -3.33 -9.14 -13.23
CA VAL A 32 -2.22 -8.21 -12.93
C VAL A 32 -2.67 -6.77 -13.14
N GLY A 33 -3.37 -6.48 -14.25
CA GLY A 33 -3.93 -5.17 -14.53
C GLY A 33 -4.92 -4.74 -13.45
N ALA A 34 -5.79 -5.63 -12.98
CA ALA A 34 -6.70 -5.37 -11.88
C ALA A 34 -5.95 -5.10 -10.56
N ARG A 35 -4.86 -5.82 -10.26
CA ARG A 35 -4.04 -5.58 -9.05
C ARG A 35 -3.38 -4.18 -9.06
N PHE A 36 -3.11 -3.61 -10.23
CA PHE A 36 -2.64 -2.22 -10.34
C PHE A 36 -3.78 -1.18 -10.38
N LEU A 37 -4.90 -1.49 -11.01
CA LEU A 37 -5.98 -0.51 -11.24
C LEU A 37 -6.95 -0.38 -10.07
N VAL A 38 -7.30 -1.49 -9.39
CA VAL A 38 -8.24 -1.46 -8.26
C VAL A 38 -7.75 -0.58 -7.11
N PRO A 39 -6.47 -0.62 -6.70
CA PRO A 39 -5.96 0.25 -5.64
C PRO A 39 -6.12 1.75 -5.93
N LEU A 40 -6.10 2.16 -7.21
CA LEU A 40 -6.31 3.55 -7.60
C LEU A 40 -7.72 4.08 -7.28
N LEU A 41 -8.67 3.18 -6.97
CA LEU A 41 -10.01 3.55 -6.49
C LEU A 41 -10.05 3.84 -4.99
N ILE A 42 -9.04 3.42 -4.20
CA ILE A 42 -8.99 3.62 -2.75
C ILE A 42 -9.15 5.10 -2.35
N PRO A 43 -8.49 6.08 -3.00
CA PRO A 43 -8.71 7.48 -2.66
C PRO A 43 -10.16 7.97 -2.80
N ARG A 44 -10.97 7.33 -3.65
CA ARG A 44 -12.37 7.72 -3.93
C ARG A 44 -13.40 6.88 -3.18
N TYR A 45 -13.17 5.57 -3.09
CA TYR A 45 -14.05 4.58 -2.45
C TYR A 45 -13.20 3.68 -1.54
N PRO A 46 -12.76 4.18 -0.37
CA PRO A 46 -11.66 3.56 0.39
C PRO A 46 -11.96 2.12 0.82
N LEU A 47 -13.08 1.91 1.50
CA LEU A 47 -13.46 0.60 2.02
C LEU A 47 -13.69 -0.45 0.91
N PRO A 48 -14.60 -0.24 -0.06
CA PRO A 48 -14.85 -1.27 -1.07
C PRO A 48 -13.63 -1.52 -1.97
N ALA A 49 -12.82 -0.50 -2.27
CA ALA A 49 -11.62 -0.69 -3.08
C ALA A 49 -10.52 -1.46 -2.34
N VAL A 50 -10.30 -1.20 -1.04
CA VAL A 50 -9.31 -1.97 -0.27
C VAL A 50 -9.77 -3.42 -0.08
N VAL A 51 -11.07 -3.64 0.15
CA VAL A 51 -11.64 -4.99 0.25
C VAL A 51 -11.55 -5.70 -1.10
N ALA A 52 -11.83 -5.02 -2.21
CA ALA A 52 -11.66 -5.59 -3.54
C ALA A 52 -10.20 -5.94 -3.85
N ALA A 53 -9.23 -5.12 -3.41
CA ALA A 53 -7.81 -5.43 -3.53
C ALA A 53 -7.42 -6.69 -2.73
N LEU A 54 -7.90 -6.82 -1.49
CA LEU A 54 -7.69 -8.00 -0.64
C LEU A 54 -8.33 -9.25 -1.25
N VAL A 55 -9.56 -9.15 -1.75
CA VAL A 55 -10.21 -10.29 -2.42
C VAL A 55 -9.45 -10.71 -3.67
N LEU A 56 -8.96 -9.75 -4.46
CA LEU A 56 -8.19 -10.03 -5.66
C LEU A 56 -6.86 -10.73 -5.34
N ASP A 57 -6.17 -10.28 -4.29
CA ASP A 57 -4.97 -10.91 -3.72
C ASP A 57 -5.23 -12.33 -3.21
N ALA A 58 -6.39 -12.58 -2.60
CA ALA A 58 -6.71 -13.91 -2.08
C ALA A 58 -7.01 -14.95 -3.18
N VAL A 59 -7.45 -14.52 -4.38
CA VAL A 59 -7.96 -15.43 -5.43
C VAL A 59 -7.07 -15.55 -6.66
N ASP A 60 -6.16 -14.62 -6.89
CA ASP A 60 -5.39 -14.53 -8.13
C ASP A 60 -4.50 -15.76 -8.40
N GLN A 61 -3.81 -16.29 -7.39
CA GLN A 61 -3.02 -17.51 -7.55
C GLN A 61 -3.91 -18.69 -7.98
N THR A 62 -5.07 -18.84 -7.33
CA THR A 62 -6.05 -19.88 -7.67
C THR A 62 -6.61 -19.68 -9.07
N VAL A 63 -6.84 -18.44 -9.49
CA VAL A 63 -7.23 -18.11 -10.86
C VAL A 63 -6.14 -18.55 -11.83
N PHE A 64 -4.87 -18.19 -11.62
CA PHE A 64 -3.77 -18.59 -12.52
C PHE A 64 -3.68 -20.11 -12.68
N GLN A 65 -3.73 -20.83 -11.56
CA GLN A 65 -3.63 -22.29 -11.56
C GLN A 65 -4.84 -22.95 -12.23
N SER A 66 -6.03 -22.39 -12.10
CA SER A 66 -7.23 -22.88 -12.80
C SER A 66 -7.11 -22.78 -14.32
N PHE A 67 -6.27 -21.87 -14.82
CA PHE A 67 -5.94 -21.73 -16.24
C PHE A 67 -4.62 -22.41 -16.64
N GLY A 68 -4.07 -23.27 -15.77
CA GLY A 68 -2.87 -24.07 -16.04
C GLY A 68 -1.57 -23.27 -16.03
N PHE A 69 -1.55 -22.10 -15.38
CA PHE A 69 -0.35 -21.27 -15.25
C PHE A 69 0.06 -21.13 -13.79
N ASP A 70 1.31 -21.46 -13.49
CA ASP A 70 1.93 -21.20 -12.17
C ASP A 70 3.12 -20.24 -12.37
N PRO A 71 2.96 -18.95 -12.04
CA PRO A 71 3.99 -17.95 -12.33
C PRO A 71 5.28 -18.24 -11.54
N PRO A 72 6.45 -18.33 -12.20
CA PRO A 72 7.71 -18.47 -11.47
C PRO A 72 7.95 -17.24 -10.61
N GLY A 73 8.31 -17.43 -9.35
CA GLY A 73 8.56 -16.32 -8.42
C GLY A 73 7.28 -15.60 -7.95
N TYR A 74 6.11 -16.25 -8.02
CA TYR A 74 4.82 -15.71 -7.60
C TYR A 74 4.86 -14.97 -6.26
N GLN A 75 5.54 -15.54 -5.25
CA GLN A 75 5.63 -14.94 -3.92
C GLN A 75 6.29 -13.55 -3.90
N GLY A 76 7.27 -13.31 -4.78
CA GLY A 76 7.89 -11.99 -4.93
C GLY A 76 6.93 -11.01 -5.61
N TYR A 77 6.28 -11.45 -6.68
CA TYR A 77 5.25 -10.69 -7.40
C TYR A 77 4.12 -10.25 -6.47
N ASP A 78 3.56 -11.18 -5.72
CA ASP A 78 2.46 -11.00 -4.77
C ASP A 78 2.80 -9.94 -3.72
N LYS A 79 3.95 -10.11 -3.07
CA LYS A 79 4.49 -9.14 -2.10
C LYS A 79 4.70 -7.75 -2.69
N ALA A 80 5.17 -7.64 -3.93
CA ALA A 80 5.35 -6.36 -4.60
C ALA A 80 3.99 -5.67 -4.82
N MET A 81 2.97 -6.43 -5.24
CA MET A 81 1.60 -5.91 -5.40
C MET A 81 1.02 -5.46 -4.06
N ASP A 82 1.32 -6.17 -2.97
CA ASP A 82 0.92 -5.79 -1.62
C ASP A 82 1.48 -4.44 -1.19
N VAL A 83 2.80 -4.26 -1.37
CA VAL A 83 3.45 -2.99 -1.05
C VAL A 83 2.86 -1.85 -1.87
N TYR A 84 2.53 -2.11 -3.13
CA TYR A 84 1.89 -1.12 -4.00
C TYR A 84 0.53 -0.69 -3.48
N TYR A 85 -0.42 -1.61 -3.29
CA TYR A 85 -1.77 -1.21 -2.90
C TYR A 85 -1.79 -0.59 -1.49
N LEU A 86 -0.94 -1.09 -0.57
CA LEU A 86 -0.82 -0.50 0.78
C LEU A 86 -0.20 0.89 0.74
N ALA A 87 0.73 1.17 -0.18
CA ALA A 87 1.23 2.52 -0.40
C ALA A 87 0.11 3.47 -0.86
N ILE A 88 -0.74 3.02 -1.78
CA ILE A 88 -1.90 3.82 -2.21
C ILE A 88 -2.89 4.03 -1.05
N ALA A 89 -3.16 3.00 -0.25
CA ALA A 89 -3.98 3.10 0.94
C ALA A 89 -3.40 4.11 1.95
N TYR A 90 -2.11 4.01 2.27
CA TYR A 90 -1.40 4.95 3.12
C TYR A 90 -1.51 6.39 2.60
N LEU A 91 -1.20 6.64 1.33
CA LEU A 91 -1.30 7.98 0.73
C LEU A 91 -2.74 8.50 0.78
N SER A 92 -3.74 7.63 0.62
CA SER A 92 -5.14 8.00 0.72
C SER A 92 -5.54 8.48 2.12
N THR A 93 -4.84 8.07 3.18
CA THR A 93 -5.11 8.56 4.55
C THR A 93 -4.89 10.06 4.67
N MET A 94 -3.84 10.60 4.04
CA MET A 94 -3.58 12.05 4.00
C MET A 94 -4.72 12.81 3.30
N ARG A 95 -5.26 12.22 2.22
CA ARG A 95 -6.38 12.78 1.48
C ARG A 95 -7.68 12.71 2.27
N ASN A 96 -8.00 11.57 2.86
CA ASN A 96 -9.36 11.20 3.27
C ASN A 96 -9.60 11.29 4.77
N TRP A 97 -8.59 11.05 5.60
CA TRP A 97 -8.81 10.90 7.04
C TRP A 97 -8.93 12.25 7.74
N ALA A 98 -10.06 12.43 8.42
CA ALA A 98 -10.40 13.68 9.11
C ALA A 98 -9.71 13.82 10.48
N GLY A 99 -9.29 12.72 11.11
CA GLY A 99 -8.70 12.72 12.45
C GLY A 99 -7.18 12.59 12.43
N ARG A 100 -6.46 13.59 12.95
CA ARG A 100 -4.98 13.55 13.08
C ARG A 100 -4.47 12.32 13.84
N PRO A 101 -5.10 11.90 14.97
CA PRO A 101 -4.62 10.72 15.69
C PRO A 101 -4.65 9.44 14.86
N ALA A 102 -5.69 9.25 14.03
CA ALA A 102 -5.79 8.09 13.16
C ALA A 102 -4.66 8.09 12.14
N VAL A 103 -4.40 9.24 11.48
CA VAL A 103 -3.31 9.36 10.49
C VAL A 103 -1.97 9.03 11.14
N GLN A 104 -1.70 9.52 12.35
CA GLN A 104 -0.44 9.22 13.05
C GLN A 104 -0.25 7.72 13.33
N VAL A 105 -1.29 7.05 13.82
CA VAL A 105 -1.26 5.60 14.06
C VAL A 105 -1.10 4.85 12.73
N GLY A 106 -1.85 5.23 11.70
CA GLY A 106 -1.76 4.64 10.36
C GLY A 106 -0.37 4.78 9.74
N THR A 107 0.22 5.98 9.77
CA THR A 107 1.59 6.24 9.31
C THR A 107 2.59 5.34 10.04
N PHE A 108 2.51 5.27 11.37
CA PHE A 108 3.39 4.41 12.15
C PHE A 108 3.26 2.94 11.73
N LEU A 109 2.03 2.40 11.69
CA LEU A 109 1.81 0.99 11.34
C LEU A 109 2.29 0.66 9.93
N TYR A 110 2.07 1.56 8.97
CA TYR A 110 2.49 1.36 7.59
C TYR A 110 4.03 1.33 7.47
N PHE A 111 4.72 2.34 8.01
CA PHE A 111 6.19 2.38 7.98
C PHE A 111 6.83 1.27 8.82
N TYR A 112 6.19 0.89 9.93
CA TYR A 112 6.61 -0.25 10.73
C TYR A 112 6.60 -1.53 9.89
N ARG A 113 5.49 -1.83 9.20
CA ARG A 113 5.40 -2.97 8.29
C ARG A 113 6.45 -2.87 7.17
N LEU A 114 6.58 -1.71 6.54
CA LEU A 114 7.51 -1.53 5.41
C LEU A 114 8.98 -1.76 5.81
N ALA A 115 9.38 -1.27 6.98
CA ALA A 115 10.70 -1.54 7.56
C ALA A 115 10.88 -3.04 7.86
N GLY A 116 9.84 -3.71 8.35
CA GLY A 116 9.84 -5.16 8.55
C GLY A 116 10.01 -5.97 7.27
N VAL A 117 9.33 -5.58 6.19
CA VAL A 117 9.50 -6.23 4.88
C VAL A 117 10.94 -6.06 4.39
N VAL A 118 11.50 -4.84 4.45
CA VAL A 118 12.92 -4.63 4.09
C VAL A 118 13.84 -5.47 4.97
N ALA A 119 13.65 -5.49 6.29
CA ALA A 119 14.48 -6.29 7.19
C ALA A 119 14.40 -7.79 6.88
N PHE A 120 13.20 -8.29 6.54
CA PHE A 120 13.00 -9.65 6.06
C PHE A 120 13.79 -9.91 4.77
N GLU A 121 13.68 -9.05 3.75
CA GLU A 121 14.40 -9.23 2.49
C GLU A 121 15.94 -9.21 2.66
N LEU A 122 16.45 -8.49 3.66
CA LEU A 122 17.90 -8.39 3.88
C LEU A 122 18.46 -9.54 4.71
N THR A 123 17.62 -10.29 5.43
CA THR A 123 18.06 -11.32 6.39
C THR A 123 17.46 -12.70 6.14
N ASP A 124 16.46 -12.79 5.26
CA ASP A 124 15.63 -13.97 5.00
C ASP A 124 14.96 -14.57 6.27
N SER A 125 14.91 -13.81 7.36
CA SER A 125 14.40 -14.27 8.64
C SER A 125 12.88 -14.12 8.74
N ARG A 126 12.16 -15.24 8.58
CA ARG A 126 10.69 -15.29 8.71
C ARG A 126 10.17 -14.77 10.06
N ALA A 127 10.98 -14.84 11.12
CA ALA A 127 10.62 -14.30 12.42
C ALA A 127 10.31 -12.80 12.37
N LEU A 128 10.93 -12.05 11.44
CA LEU A 128 10.65 -10.63 11.25
C LEU A 128 9.23 -10.38 10.73
N LEU A 129 8.63 -11.30 9.96
CA LEU A 129 7.25 -11.12 9.50
C LEU A 129 6.25 -11.18 10.67
N MET A 130 6.55 -11.97 11.70
CA MET A 130 5.77 -11.98 12.95
C MET A 130 5.97 -10.74 13.81
N VAL A 131 7.21 -10.23 13.86
CA VAL A 131 7.52 -9.00 14.62
C VAL A 131 6.88 -7.79 13.94
N PHE A 132 6.88 -7.77 12.61
CA PHE A 132 6.35 -6.69 11.78
C PHE A 132 5.09 -7.12 11.01
N PRO A 133 3.99 -7.48 11.69
CA PRO A 133 2.77 -7.92 11.03
C PRO A 133 2.16 -6.80 10.19
N ASN A 134 1.37 -7.16 9.18
CA ASN A 134 0.60 -6.18 8.41
C ASN A 134 -0.65 -5.69 9.17
N THR A 135 -0.46 -5.04 10.32
CA THR A 135 -1.55 -4.46 11.13
C THR A 135 -2.17 -3.24 10.45
N PHE A 136 -1.41 -2.54 9.60
CA PHE A 136 -1.88 -1.34 8.90
C PHE A 136 -3.12 -1.60 8.04
N GLU A 137 -3.12 -2.67 7.25
CA GLU A 137 -4.26 -3.01 6.38
C GLU A 137 -5.56 -3.17 7.18
N TYR A 138 -5.50 -3.90 8.30
CA TYR A 138 -6.67 -4.20 9.12
C TYR A 138 -7.12 -2.96 9.89
N PHE A 139 -6.15 -2.14 10.33
CA PHE A 139 -6.43 -0.84 10.93
C PHE A 139 -7.11 0.12 9.93
N PHE A 140 -6.68 0.12 8.67
CA PHE A 140 -7.29 0.90 7.61
C PHE A 140 -8.74 0.47 7.37
N ILE A 141 -8.99 -0.84 7.26
CA ILE A 141 -10.35 -1.40 7.14
C ILE A 141 -11.20 -1.02 8.35
N ALA A 142 -10.68 -1.15 9.58
CA ALA A 142 -11.40 -0.81 10.79
C ALA A 142 -11.76 0.69 10.86
N TYR A 143 -10.84 1.57 10.47
CA TYR A 143 -11.11 3.00 10.37
C TYR A 143 -12.21 3.29 9.35
N GLU A 144 -12.11 2.76 8.14
CA GLU A 144 -13.07 3.03 7.07
C GLU A 144 -14.44 2.39 7.35
N ALA A 145 -14.47 1.22 8.00
CA ALA A 145 -15.70 0.59 8.48
C ALA A 145 -16.38 1.43 9.57
N TYR A 146 -15.61 2.03 10.48
CA TYR A 146 -16.15 2.98 11.47
C TYR A 146 -16.69 4.25 10.78
N ARG A 147 -15.95 4.78 9.80
CA ARG A 147 -16.31 5.97 9.01
C ARG A 147 -17.60 5.78 8.20
N LEU A 148 -18.01 4.55 7.87
CA LEU A 148 -19.29 4.31 7.20
C LEU A 148 -20.49 4.88 7.97
N PHE A 149 -20.39 4.95 9.30
CA PHE A 149 -21.50 5.29 10.18
C PHE A 149 -21.21 6.42 11.16
N TRP A 150 -19.95 6.66 11.53
CA TRP A 150 -19.59 7.61 12.58
C TRP A 150 -18.41 8.50 12.19
N ASN A 151 -18.34 9.69 12.80
CA ASN A 151 -17.28 10.66 12.57
C ASN A 151 -15.97 10.26 13.27
N PRO A 152 -14.92 9.85 12.52
CA PRO A 152 -13.65 9.41 13.12
C PRO A 152 -12.87 10.55 13.78
N ALA A 153 -13.17 11.82 13.46
CA ALA A 153 -12.48 12.97 14.04
C ALA A 153 -12.76 13.14 15.54
N ARG A 154 -13.82 12.51 16.07
CA ARG A 154 -14.15 12.52 17.51
C ARG A 154 -13.38 11.46 18.31
N VAL A 155 -12.71 10.53 17.63
CA VAL A 155 -12.05 9.39 18.26
C VAL A 155 -10.65 9.81 18.72
N THR A 156 -10.36 9.54 19.99
CA THR A 156 -9.09 9.94 20.62
C THR A 156 -7.91 9.09 20.13
N LEU A 157 -6.68 9.61 20.31
CA LEU A 157 -5.45 8.85 20.04
C LEU A 157 -5.41 7.54 20.83
N LYS A 158 -5.79 7.56 22.11
CA LYS A 158 -5.82 6.38 22.97
C LYS A 158 -6.71 5.29 22.35
N SER A 159 -7.91 5.65 21.90
CA SER A 159 -8.84 4.71 21.27
C SER A 159 -8.29 4.10 19.98
N TRP A 160 -7.62 4.89 19.13
CA TRP A 160 -6.98 4.37 17.92
C TRP A 160 -5.78 3.47 18.20
N ILE A 161 -4.94 3.82 19.19
CA ILE A 161 -3.86 2.95 19.66
C ILE A 161 -4.43 1.65 20.22
N THR A 162 -5.48 1.70 21.03
CA THR A 162 -6.16 0.49 21.55
C THR A 162 -6.71 -0.36 20.41
N THR A 163 -7.34 0.26 19.41
CA THR A 163 -7.85 -0.46 18.22
C THR A 163 -6.71 -1.15 17.48
N ALA A 164 -5.61 -0.43 17.21
CA ALA A 164 -4.43 -0.99 16.58
C ALA A 164 -3.82 -2.14 17.40
N ALA A 165 -3.71 -1.98 18.73
CA ALA A 165 -3.17 -3.02 19.62
C ALA A 165 -4.06 -4.26 19.66
N VAL A 166 -5.39 -4.10 19.68
CA VAL A 166 -6.34 -5.22 19.64
C VAL A 166 -6.22 -5.99 18.33
N ILE A 167 -6.21 -5.28 17.19
CA ILE A 167 -5.99 -5.89 15.87
C ILE A 167 -4.65 -6.62 15.84
N TRP A 168 -3.59 -5.97 16.32
CA TRP A 168 -2.26 -6.56 16.34
C TRP A 168 -2.22 -7.85 17.17
N ILE A 169 -2.64 -7.79 18.42
CA ILE A 169 -2.43 -8.87 19.39
C ILE A 169 -3.39 -10.04 19.17
N PHE A 170 -4.66 -9.77 18.89
CA PHE A 170 -5.69 -10.80 18.85
C PHE A 170 -6.03 -11.30 17.45
N ILE A 171 -5.69 -10.54 16.40
CA ILE A 171 -5.96 -10.95 15.03
C ILE A 171 -4.65 -11.27 14.33
N LYS A 172 -3.71 -10.32 14.30
CA LYS A 172 -2.51 -10.45 13.49
C LYS A 172 -1.48 -11.41 14.06
N LEU A 173 -1.10 -11.33 15.33
CA LEU A 173 -0.12 -12.26 15.88
C LEU A 173 -0.54 -13.73 15.76
N PRO A 174 -1.80 -14.12 16.06
CA PRO A 174 -2.26 -15.47 15.81
C PRO A 174 -2.22 -15.85 14.33
N GLN A 175 -2.61 -14.94 13.43
CA GLN A 175 -2.55 -15.15 11.98
C GLN A 175 -1.10 -15.38 11.51
N GLU A 176 -0.17 -14.50 11.89
CA GLU A 176 1.25 -14.62 11.51
C GLU A 176 1.88 -15.89 12.08
N TRP A 177 1.56 -16.25 13.33
CA TRP A 177 2.02 -17.51 13.93
C TRP A 177 1.51 -18.72 13.15
N TRP A 178 0.22 -18.73 12.81
CA TRP A 178 -0.41 -19.79 12.04
C TRP A 178 0.26 -20.00 10.67
N ILE A 179 0.52 -18.90 9.96
CA ILE A 179 1.09 -18.94 8.60
C ILE A 179 2.60 -19.20 8.61
N HIS A 180 3.36 -18.58 9.52
CA HIS A 180 4.83 -18.59 9.46
C HIS A 180 5.50 -19.57 10.39
N VAL A 181 4.93 -19.84 11.57
CA VAL A 181 5.49 -20.79 12.55
C VAL A 181 4.87 -22.16 12.36
N ALA A 182 3.53 -22.23 12.40
CA ALA A 182 2.81 -23.48 12.25
C ALA A 182 2.73 -23.94 10.79
N GLN A 183 2.90 -23.02 9.83
CA GLN A 183 2.89 -23.29 8.38
C GLN A 183 1.62 -24.02 7.91
N LEU A 184 0.50 -23.66 8.53
CA LEU A 184 -0.79 -24.30 8.29
C LEU A 184 -1.53 -23.55 7.18
N ASP A 185 -1.96 -24.26 6.14
CA ASP A 185 -2.88 -23.72 5.14
C ASP A 185 -4.32 -23.95 5.58
N PHE A 186 -5.17 -22.93 5.42
CA PHE A 186 -6.57 -23.01 5.80
C PHE A 186 -7.33 -24.07 4.98
N THR A 187 -7.02 -24.19 3.69
CA THR A 187 -7.67 -25.12 2.77
C THR A 187 -7.35 -26.55 3.15
N ASP A 188 -6.07 -26.81 3.44
CA ASP A 188 -5.61 -28.12 3.91
C ASP A 188 -6.31 -28.48 5.23
N MET A 189 -6.44 -27.54 6.17
CA MET A 189 -7.19 -27.79 7.41
C MET A 189 -8.68 -28.07 7.19
N VAL A 190 -9.34 -27.38 6.26
CA VAL A 190 -10.74 -27.66 5.91
C VAL A 190 -10.89 -29.03 5.24
N ALA A 191 -9.92 -29.43 4.41
CA ALA A 191 -9.93 -30.71 3.72
C ALA A 191 -9.60 -31.89 4.66
N ASP A 192 -8.59 -31.72 5.51
CA ASP A 192 -8.01 -32.79 6.33
C ASP A 192 -8.70 -32.95 7.70
N VAL A 193 -9.37 -31.89 8.19
CA VAL A 193 -10.02 -31.89 9.51
C VAL A 193 -11.54 -31.70 9.34
N PRO A 194 -12.35 -32.79 9.43
CA PRO A 194 -13.77 -32.75 9.10
C PRO A 194 -14.62 -31.74 9.90
N TRP A 195 -14.21 -31.44 11.13
CA TRP A 195 -14.93 -30.50 12.00
C TRP A 195 -14.45 -29.05 11.87
N PHE A 196 -13.30 -28.79 11.22
CA PHE A 196 -12.69 -27.47 11.19
C PHE A 196 -13.53 -26.46 10.40
N GLY A 197 -13.97 -26.81 9.19
CA GLY A 197 -14.86 -25.98 8.39
C GLY A 197 -16.17 -25.62 9.13
N PRO A 198 -16.93 -26.61 9.65
CA PRO A 198 -18.10 -26.35 10.48
C PRO A 198 -17.81 -25.47 11.71
N ALA A 199 -16.68 -25.68 12.39
CA ALA A 199 -16.28 -24.87 13.54
C ALA A 199 -16.01 -23.41 13.16
N VAL A 200 -15.37 -23.15 12.01
CA VAL A 200 -15.15 -21.80 11.48
C VAL A 200 -16.50 -21.12 11.19
N VAL A 201 -17.42 -21.81 10.52
CA VAL A 201 -18.77 -21.28 10.25
C VAL A 201 -19.50 -20.97 11.57
N ALA A 202 -19.45 -21.88 12.54
CA ALA A 202 -20.05 -21.66 13.86
C ALA A 202 -19.43 -20.46 14.59
N ALA A 203 -18.10 -20.30 14.51
CA ALA A 203 -17.39 -19.16 15.09
C ALA A 203 -17.79 -17.84 14.42
N LEU A 204 -17.89 -17.79 13.09
CA LEU A 204 -18.35 -16.61 12.36
C LEU A 204 -19.79 -16.24 12.70
N ILE A 205 -20.68 -17.23 12.82
CA ILE A 205 -22.06 -17.03 13.29
C ILE A 205 -22.04 -16.49 14.72
N ALA A 206 -21.25 -17.07 15.63
CA ALA A 206 -21.14 -16.58 17.01
C ALA A 206 -20.64 -15.13 17.08
N ILE A 207 -19.63 -14.77 16.29
CA ILE A 207 -19.15 -13.39 16.16
C ILE A 207 -20.28 -12.47 15.66
N GLY A 208 -21.02 -12.91 14.63
CA GLY A 208 -22.18 -12.18 14.11
C GLY A 208 -23.29 -11.98 15.15
N LEU A 209 -23.58 -13.01 15.95
CA LEU A 209 -24.54 -12.95 17.05
C LEU A 209 -24.07 -12.00 18.16
N VAL A 210 -22.80 -12.09 18.57
CA VAL A 210 -22.20 -11.16 19.55
C VAL A 210 -22.27 -9.73 19.02
N TYR A 211 -21.95 -9.51 17.75
CA TYR A 211 -22.10 -8.19 17.14
C TYR A 211 -23.56 -7.71 17.19
N TRP A 212 -24.51 -8.54 16.76
CA TRP A 212 -25.92 -8.16 16.66
C TRP A 212 -26.60 -7.90 18.01
N PHE A 213 -26.36 -8.76 19.00
CA PHE A 213 -27.05 -8.71 20.30
C PHE A 213 -26.26 -7.98 21.39
N VAL A 214 -24.92 -7.93 21.31
CA VAL A 214 -24.08 -7.33 22.36
C VAL A 214 -23.51 -5.98 21.91
N ILE A 215 -22.89 -5.92 20.73
CA ILE A 215 -22.17 -4.72 20.29
C ILE A 215 -23.13 -3.67 19.73
N ARG A 216 -23.92 -4.04 18.72
CA ARG A 216 -24.83 -3.15 17.97
C ARG A 216 -25.79 -2.35 18.87
N PRO A 217 -26.43 -2.92 19.89
CA PRO A 217 -27.34 -2.14 20.76
C PRO A 217 -26.63 -1.11 21.64
N ARG A 218 -25.32 -1.27 21.87
CA ARG A 218 -24.48 -0.36 22.66
C ARG A 218 -23.83 0.73 21.81
N GLN A 219 -23.94 0.65 20.49
CA GLN A 219 -23.35 1.63 19.60
C GLN A 219 -24.14 2.95 19.63
N PRO A 220 -23.45 4.10 19.57
CA PRO A 220 -24.13 5.38 19.43
C PRO A 220 -24.90 5.42 18.11
N ARG A 221 -25.94 6.25 18.05
CA ARG A 221 -26.66 6.49 16.79
C ARG A 221 -25.66 6.91 15.70
N PRO A 222 -25.74 6.32 14.49
CA PRO A 222 -24.90 6.73 13.37
C PRO A 222 -25.00 8.24 13.16
N ASP A 223 -23.85 8.88 12.90
CA ASP A 223 -23.79 10.31 12.58
C ASP A 223 -24.40 10.58 11.19
N TRP A 224 -24.40 9.59 10.31
CA TRP A 224 -24.94 9.66 8.95
C TRP A 224 -25.46 8.30 8.46
N SER A 225 -26.22 8.32 7.36
CA SER A 225 -26.53 7.12 6.56
C SER A 225 -25.27 6.60 5.85
N TRP A 226 -25.33 5.37 5.31
CA TRP A 226 -24.22 4.71 4.60
C TRP A 226 -23.37 5.67 3.76
N HIS A 227 -22.11 5.89 4.17
CA HIS A 227 -21.18 6.87 3.56
C HIS A 227 -19.93 6.20 2.97
N VAL A 228 -20.11 5.53 1.83
CA VAL A 228 -19.05 4.70 1.19
C VAL A 228 -17.99 5.55 0.48
N ALA A 229 -18.42 6.65 -0.13
CA ALA A 229 -17.57 7.59 -0.86
C ALA A 229 -16.70 8.41 0.11
N ALA A 230 -15.43 8.64 -0.22
CA ALA A 230 -14.55 9.52 0.55
C ALA A 230 -15.17 10.92 0.76
N ASP A 231 -14.92 11.50 1.94
CA ASP A 231 -15.49 12.80 2.34
C ASP A 231 -15.03 13.91 1.39
N PRO A 232 -15.83 14.99 1.24
CA PRO A 232 -15.39 16.18 0.52
C PRO A 232 -14.08 16.72 1.09
N LEU A 233 -13.24 17.24 0.19
CA LEU A 233 -11.99 17.85 0.61
C LEU A 233 -12.26 19.14 1.43
N PRO A 234 -11.37 19.50 2.38
CA PRO A 234 -11.46 20.75 3.13
C PRO A 234 -11.62 21.97 2.22
N THR A 235 -12.30 23.00 2.72
CA THR A 235 -12.39 24.29 2.03
C THR A 235 -11.00 24.86 1.75
N GLY A 236 -10.81 25.43 0.56
CA GLY A 236 -9.50 25.89 0.11
C GLY A 236 -8.54 24.78 -0.36
N THR A 237 -9.03 23.56 -0.59
CA THR A 237 -8.22 22.46 -1.16
C THR A 237 -8.89 21.76 -2.35
N LEU A 238 -10.02 22.29 -2.81
CA LEU A 238 -10.87 21.64 -3.82
C LEU A 238 -10.14 21.51 -5.15
N THR A 239 -9.51 22.60 -5.62
CA THR A 239 -8.74 22.59 -6.88
C THR A 239 -7.26 22.28 -6.64
N VAL A 240 -6.56 21.85 -7.68
CA VAL A 240 -5.09 21.73 -7.64
C VAL A 240 -4.46 23.12 -7.54
N ALA A 241 -5.04 24.13 -8.18
CA ALA A 241 -4.60 25.52 -8.04
C ALA A 241 -4.59 25.99 -6.57
N ASP A 242 -5.64 25.68 -5.79
CA ASP A 242 -5.70 26.02 -4.36
C ASP A 242 -4.55 25.39 -3.56
N ARG A 243 -4.31 24.09 -3.79
CA ARG A 243 -3.24 23.34 -3.16
C ARG A 243 -1.86 23.88 -3.56
N ASN A 244 -1.69 24.27 -4.82
CA ASN A 244 -0.44 24.85 -5.32
C ASN A 244 -0.15 26.22 -4.70
N ARG A 245 -1.16 27.04 -4.43
CA ARG A 245 -0.97 28.30 -3.67
C ARG A 245 -0.41 28.04 -2.28
N TRP A 246 -1.00 27.08 -1.56
CA TRP A 246 -0.47 26.68 -0.24
C TRP A 246 0.99 26.20 -0.33
N VAL A 247 1.29 25.33 -1.30
CA VAL A 247 2.64 24.80 -1.52
C VAL A 247 3.63 25.92 -1.89
N ALA A 248 3.23 26.92 -2.68
CA ALA A 248 4.08 28.02 -3.06
C ALA A 248 4.53 28.86 -1.85
N GLU A 249 3.60 29.10 -0.91
CA GLU A 249 3.81 29.90 0.30
C GLU A 249 4.56 29.12 1.40
N HIS A 250 4.06 27.92 1.72
CA HIS A 250 4.47 27.14 2.90
C HIS A 250 5.46 26.02 2.56
N GLY A 251 5.57 25.65 1.28
CA GLY A 251 6.43 24.57 0.82
C GLY A 251 7.91 24.87 1.04
N ARG A 252 8.61 23.84 1.51
CA ARG A 252 10.07 23.84 1.69
C ARG A 252 10.61 22.51 1.16
N LEU A 253 11.77 22.56 0.49
CA LEU A 253 12.46 21.36 0.03
C LEU A 253 12.85 20.46 1.19
N TRP A 254 13.48 21.05 2.20
CA TRP A 254 13.83 20.38 3.44
C TRP A 254 12.65 20.46 4.41
N SER A 255 11.85 19.40 4.43
CA SER A 255 10.70 19.26 5.32
C SER A 255 10.56 17.83 5.80
N VAL A 256 9.87 17.63 6.93
CA VAL A 256 9.52 16.29 7.41
C VAL A 256 8.73 15.52 6.35
N GLY A 257 7.87 16.19 5.58
CA GLY A 257 7.13 15.54 4.49
C GLY A 257 8.01 15.07 3.34
N THR A 258 9.07 15.82 3.01
CA THR A 258 10.07 15.37 2.02
C THR A 258 10.85 14.17 2.55
N LEU A 259 11.24 14.18 3.83
CA LEU A 259 11.94 13.04 4.45
C LEU A 259 11.06 11.78 4.48
N GLU A 260 9.79 11.92 4.86
CA GLU A 260 8.81 10.83 4.85
C GLU A 260 8.63 10.25 3.43
N LYS A 261 8.54 11.12 2.41
CA LYS A 261 8.49 10.71 1.00
C LYS A 261 9.76 10.02 0.54
N VAL A 262 10.94 10.51 0.92
CA VAL A 262 12.22 9.84 0.64
C VAL A 262 12.22 8.46 1.26
N ALA A 263 11.84 8.32 2.53
CA ALA A 263 11.77 7.03 3.22
C ALA A 263 10.80 6.07 2.52
N LEU A 264 9.58 6.54 2.21
CA LEU A 264 8.56 5.77 1.49
C LEU A 264 9.10 5.20 0.17
N VAL A 265 9.61 6.09 -0.69
CA VAL A 265 10.05 5.75 -2.04
C VAL A 265 11.31 4.87 -2.01
N SER A 266 12.22 5.11 -1.07
CA SER A 266 13.43 4.31 -0.91
C SER A 266 13.12 2.90 -0.44
N LEU A 267 12.28 2.75 0.58
CA LEU A 267 11.88 1.44 1.09
C LEU A 267 11.10 0.63 0.03
N ILE A 268 10.17 1.28 -0.70
CA ILE A 268 9.45 0.63 -1.81
C ILE A 268 10.42 0.16 -2.89
N TRP A 269 11.41 0.98 -3.29
CA TRP A 269 12.38 0.54 -4.29
C TRP A 269 13.23 -0.64 -3.79
N ILE A 270 13.71 -0.60 -2.55
CA ILE A 270 14.49 -1.71 -1.99
C ILE A 270 13.71 -3.03 -2.06
N ILE A 271 12.42 -3.02 -1.71
CA ILE A 271 11.58 -4.22 -1.75
C ILE A 271 11.40 -4.71 -3.19
N TYR A 272 11.02 -3.80 -4.10
CA TYR A 272 10.80 -4.16 -5.49
C TYR A 272 12.07 -4.62 -6.22
N ALA A 273 13.24 -4.10 -5.85
CA ALA A 273 14.52 -4.46 -6.46
C ALA A 273 14.92 -5.91 -6.16
N GLN A 274 14.35 -6.54 -5.13
CA GLN A 274 14.54 -7.97 -4.85
C GLN A 274 13.67 -8.85 -5.75
N VAL A 275 12.52 -8.34 -6.16
CA VAL A 275 11.54 -9.06 -7.01
C VAL A 275 11.88 -8.90 -8.48
N LEU A 276 12.29 -7.70 -8.89
CA LEU A 276 12.68 -7.35 -10.25
C LEU A 276 14.12 -6.83 -10.25
N PRO A 277 15.13 -7.72 -10.27
CA PRO A 277 16.52 -7.32 -10.31
C PRO A 277 16.79 -6.56 -11.62
N SER A 278 16.89 -5.24 -11.53
CA SER A 278 17.05 -4.38 -12.71
C SER A 278 18.50 -4.00 -12.99
N ALA A 279 19.36 -4.06 -11.98
CA ALA A 279 20.80 -3.77 -12.01
C ALA A 279 21.46 -4.12 -10.66
N THR A 280 22.79 -4.22 -10.65
CA THR A 280 23.62 -4.45 -9.44
C THR A 280 23.76 -3.18 -8.58
N PHE A 281 22.66 -2.51 -8.25
CA PHE A 281 22.68 -1.42 -7.27
C PHE A 281 22.76 -1.98 -5.85
N THR A 282 23.71 -1.50 -5.07
CA THR A 282 23.71 -1.72 -3.61
C THR A 282 22.55 -0.95 -2.97
N ASN A 283 22.13 -1.34 -1.76
CA ASN A 283 21.04 -0.66 -1.07
C ASN A 283 21.33 0.83 -0.82
N ASP A 284 22.59 1.17 -0.52
CA ASP A 284 23.00 2.57 -0.31
C ASP A 284 22.86 3.39 -1.59
N GLN A 285 23.22 2.81 -2.73
CA GLN A 285 23.03 3.47 -4.03
C GLN A 285 21.53 3.65 -4.34
N ARG A 286 20.68 2.66 -4.02
CA ARG A 286 19.22 2.78 -4.18
C ARG A 286 18.69 3.96 -3.37
N VAL A 287 19.05 4.05 -2.09
CA VAL A 287 18.63 5.16 -1.21
C VAL A 287 19.14 6.50 -1.72
N LEU A 288 20.39 6.57 -2.20
CA LEU A 288 20.96 7.80 -2.76
C LEU A 288 20.19 8.26 -4.01
N VAL A 289 19.94 7.34 -4.93
CA VAL A 289 19.23 7.63 -6.18
C VAL A 289 17.77 7.99 -5.92
N THR A 290 17.05 7.31 -5.02
CA THR A 290 15.68 7.72 -4.64
C THR A 290 15.65 9.04 -3.91
N THR A 291 16.63 9.33 -3.06
CA THR A 291 16.72 10.62 -2.38
C THR A 291 16.88 11.73 -3.41
N ALA A 292 17.82 11.60 -4.35
CA ALA A 292 18.01 12.55 -5.42
C ALA A 292 16.75 12.70 -6.29
N PHE A 293 16.16 11.57 -6.71
CA PHE A 293 14.93 11.54 -7.50
C PHE A 293 13.77 12.29 -6.81
N VAL A 294 13.54 12.02 -5.53
CA VAL A 294 12.47 12.64 -4.74
C VAL A 294 12.75 14.13 -4.53
N VAL A 295 13.99 14.53 -4.22
CA VAL A 295 14.35 15.94 -4.01
C VAL A 295 14.21 16.74 -5.30
N VAL A 296 14.66 16.22 -6.44
CA VAL A 296 14.50 16.85 -7.75
C VAL A 296 13.02 16.99 -8.10
N ASN A 297 12.23 15.94 -7.92
CA ASN A 297 10.79 15.99 -8.15
C ASN A 297 10.10 17.02 -7.22
N ALA A 298 10.48 17.06 -5.94
CA ALA A 298 9.95 18.04 -4.99
C ALA A 298 10.32 19.48 -5.40
N ALA A 299 11.52 19.70 -5.95
CA ALA A 299 11.94 20.99 -6.48
C ALA A 299 11.14 21.40 -7.72
N ILE A 300 10.90 20.48 -8.65
CA ILE A 300 10.08 20.71 -9.83
C ILE A 300 8.63 21.04 -9.42
N SER A 301 8.04 20.27 -8.50
CA SER A 301 6.70 20.53 -7.97
C SER A 301 6.61 21.90 -7.29
N LEU A 302 7.58 22.27 -6.46
CA LEU A 302 7.62 23.55 -5.76
C LEU A 302 7.82 24.72 -6.74
N ALA A 303 8.68 24.56 -7.76
CA ALA A 303 8.87 25.57 -8.80
C ALA A 303 7.60 25.75 -9.63
N SER A 304 6.93 24.66 -10.02
CA SER A 304 5.64 24.70 -10.73
C SER A 304 4.56 25.41 -9.90
N ALA A 305 4.49 25.13 -8.60
CA ALA A 305 3.56 25.77 -7.68
C ALA A 305 3.80 27.27 -7.58
N ARG A 306 5.07 27.70 -7.44
CA ARG A 306 5.46 29.13 -7.40
C ARG A 306 5.22 29.86 -8.72
N ALA A 307 5.31 29.15 -9.83
CA ALA A 307 4.97 29.67 -11.15
C ALA A 307 3.44 29.70 -11.42
N ALA A 308 2.61 29.40 -10.41
CA ALA A 308 1.15 29.32 -10.52
C ALA A 308 0.64 28.37 -11.62
N ARG A 309 1.46 27.38 -12.03
CA ARG A 309 1.06 26.37 -13.00
C ARG A 309 0.30 25.26 -12.27
N SER A 310 -0.87 24.89 -12.79
CA SER A 310 -1.68 23.82 -12.24
C SER A 310 -2.19 22.92 -13.36
N VAL A 311 -2.27 21.62 -13.06
CA VAL A 311 -2.80 20.59 -13.97
C VAL A 311 -3.85 19.81 -13.19
N GLU A 312 -5.12 20.12 -13.42
CA GLU A 312 -6.23 19.51 -12.65
C GLU A 312 -6.34 18.01 -12.94
N SER A 313 -6.25 17.62 -14.22
CA SER A 313 -6.29 16.22 -14.66
C SER A 313 -5.17 15.40 -14.02
N VAL A 314 -5.55 14.35 -13.29
CA VAL A 314 -4.61 13.39 -12.67
C VAL A 314 -3.80 12.68 -13.75
N LEU A 315 -4.45 12.25 -14.83
CA LEU A 315 -3.80 11.52 -15.92
C LEU A 315 -2.77 12.38 -16.66
N THR A 316 -3.13 13.64 -16.95
CA THR A 316 -2.19 14.58 -17.60
C THR A 316 -1.01 14.88 -16.69
N ALA A 317 -1.24 15.14 -15.40
CA ALA A 317 -0.16 15.38 -14.46
C ALA A 317 0.75 14.16 -14.29
N PHE A 318 0.18 12.95 -14.24
CA PHE A 318 0.95 11.70 -14.23
C PHE A 318 1.78 11.53 -15.49
N THR A 319 1.21 11.77 -16.66
CA THR A 319 1.92 11.66 -17.93
C THR A 319 3.08 12.65 -18.00
N VAL A 320 2.85 13.92 -17.65
CA VAL A 320 3.92 14.93 -17.61
C VAL A 320 5.01 14.55 -16.61
N ARG A 321 4.64 14.10 -15.41
CA ARG A 321 5.58 13.62 -14.39
C ARG A 321 6.42 12.45 -14.90
N ALA A 322 5.77 11.45 -15.48
CA ALA A 322 6.42 10.27 -16.02
C ALA A 322 7.41 10.65 -17.12
N LEU A 323 7.03 11.51 -18.07
CA LEU A 323 7.92 11.99 -19.14
C LEU A 323 9.14 12.75 -18.59
N ILE A 324 8.91 13.65 -17.61
CA ILE A 324 10.01 14.35 -16.93
C ILE A 324 10.95 13.34 -16.27
N ASN A 325 10.42 12.36 -15.55
CA ASN A 325 11.22 11.40 -14.82
C ASN A 325 11.96 10.41 -15.73
N VAL A 326 11.37 10.01 -16.85
CA VAL A 326 12.06 9.26 -17.91
C VAL A 326 13.22 10.10 -18.45
N GLY A 327 12.99 11.38 -18.74
CA GLY A 327 14.04 12.30 -19.18
C GLY A 327 15.15 12.48 -18.15
N LEU A 328 14.82 12.58 -16.85
CA LEU A 328 15.80 12.67 -15.77
C LEU A 328 16.65 11.40 -15.64
N VAL A 329 16.04 10.22 -15.74
CA VAL A 329 16.77 8.94 -15.69
C VAL A 329 17.66 8.78 -16.92
N TRP A 330 17.16 9.13 -18.12
CA TRP A 330 17.96 9.11 -19.33
C TRP A 330 19.14 10.09 -19.27
N LEU A 331 18.90 11.30 -18.75
CA LEU A 331 19.96 12.29 -18.54
C LEU A 331 21.01 11.80 -17.52
N ALA A 332 20.57 11.15 -16.44
CA ALA A 332 21.47 10.58 -15.44
C ALA A 332 22.31 9.43 -16.03
N ASP A 333 21.72 8.53 -16.81
CA ASP A 333 22.42 7.46 -17.52
C ASP A 333 23.44 8.01 -18.53
N TRP A 334 23.12 9.12 -19.19
CA TRP A 334 24.03 9.79 -20.12
C TRP A 334 25.20 10.51 -19.41
N LEU A 335 24.96 11.12 -18.24
CA LEU A 335 25.96 11.91 -17.51
C LEU A 335 26.87 11.06 -16.61
N LEU A 336 26.38 9.95 -16.06
CA LEU A 336 27.13 9.13 -15.11
C LEU A 336 27.98 8.09 -15.85
N PRO A 337 29.27 7.91 -15.48
CA PRO A 337 30.09 6.84 -16.04
C PRO A 337 29.41 5.48 -15.81
N ARG A 338 29.38 4.62 -16.84
CA ARG A 338 28.81 3.26 -16.76
C ARG A 338 29.64 2.39 -15.82
N THR A 339 29.39 2.49 -14.52
CA THR A 339 30.01 1.65 -13.49
C THR A 339 29.12 0.44 -13.20
N GLY A 340 29.03 -0.46 -14.19
CA GLY A 340 28.60 -1.85 -13.99
C GLY A 340 27.10 -2.06 -13.75
N GLY A 341 26.39 -2.38 -14.83
CA GLY A 341 25.06 -2.97 -14.81
C GLY A 341 24.18 -2.44 -15.94
N ASP A 342 23.89 -3.26 -16.95
CA ASP A 342 22.91 -2.92 -17.97
C ASP A 342 21.51 -2.88 -17.31
N LEU A 343 21.00 -1.67 -17.07
CA LEU A 343 19.64 -1.45 -16.59
C LEU A 343 18.66 -2.00 -17.63
N HIS A 344 17.91 -3.06 -17.29
CA HIS A 344 16.90 -3.57 -18.21
C HIS A 344 15.83 -2.49 -18.46
N PRO A 345 15.67 -1.97 -19.70
CA PRO A 345 14.89 -0.76 -19.95
C PRO A 345 13.43 -0.87 -19.49
N ALA A 346 12.82 -2.05 -19.64
CA ALA A 346 11.44 -2.29 -19.20
C ALA A 346 11.29 -2.20 -17.67
N VAL A 347 12.28 -2.66 -16.91
CA VAL A 347 12.23 -2.64 -15.44
C VAL A 347 12.52 -1.22 -14.94
N ALA A 348 13.47 -0.53 -15.56
CA ALA A 348 13.72 0.89 -15.30
C ALA A 348 12.48 1.75 -15.56
N LEU A 349 11.80 1.54 -16.70
CA LEU A 349 10.55 2.22 -17.03
C LEU A 349 9.46 1.92 -15.99
N PHE A 350 9.29 0.65 -15.61
CA PHE A 350 8.34 0.26 -14.56
C PHE A 350 8.59 1.02 -13.25
N PHE A 351 9.83 1.06 -12.77
CA PHE A 351 10.20 1.81 -11.57
C PHE A 351 9.92 3.30 -11.72
N VAL A 352 10.29 3.90 -12.84
CA VAL A 352 10.04 5.31 -13.12
C VAL A 352 8.54 5.62 -13.07
N LEU A 353 7.69 4.77 -13.67
CA LEU A 353 6.23 4.94 -13.63
C LEU A 353 5.67 4.78 -12.21
N LEU A 354 6.10 3.75 -11.48
CA LEU A 354 5.70 3.49 -10.10
C LEU A 354 6.06 4.67 -9.18
N LEU A 355 7.32 5.11 -9.21
CA LEU A 355 7.80 6.22 -8.37
C LEU A 355 7.16 7.55 -8.79
N SER A 356 6.91 7.76 -10.09
CA SER A 356 6.17 8.92 -10.58
C SER A 356 4.75 8.97 -10.02
N LEU A 357 4.06 7.82 -9.97
CA LEU A 357 2.72 7.73 -9.40
C LEU A 357 2.72 8.01 -7.90
N ILE A 358 3.56 7.31 -7.13
CA ILE A 358 3.63 7.45 -5.66
C ILE A 358 3.96 8.90 -5.28
N THR A 359 4.97 9.49 -5.92
CA THR A 359 5.40 10.86 -5.60
C THR A 359 4.39 11.91 -6.07
N LEU A 360 3.66 11.67 -7.17
CA LEU A 360 2.56 12.53 -7.60
C LEU A 360 1.39 12.51 -6.61
N LEU A 361 1.00 11.32 -6.14
CA LEU A 361 -0.10 11.17 -5.18
C LEU A 361 0.26 11.84 -3.85
N ASP A 362 1.48 11.65 -3.36
CA ASP A 362 1.98 12.38 -2.19
C ASP A 362 1.90 13.90 -2.39
N ASP A 363 2.42 14.42 -3.51
CA ASP A 363 2.40 15.86 -3.82
C ASP A 363 0.96 16.41 -3.90
N ARG A 364 -0.01 15.61 -4.34
CA ARG A 364 -1.42 16.01 -4.41
C ARG A 364 -2.16 15.92 -3.08
N TYR A 365 -1.77 15.01 -2.20
CA TYR A 365 -2.52 14.70 -0.97
C TYR A 365 -1.90 15.33 0.27
N ARG A 366 -0.59 15.55 0.30
CA ARG A 366 0.11 16.16 1.44
C ARG A 366 -0.37 17.58 1.75
N PRO A 367 -0.61 18.49 0.76
CA PRO A 367 -1.16 19.81 1.05
C PRO A 367 -2.53 19.74 1.73
N ILE A 368 -3.35 18.74 1.37
CA ILE A 368 -4.68 18.53 1.98
C ILE A 368 -4.53 18.20 3.47
N TYR A 369 -3.62 17.27 3.79
CA TYR A 369 -3.30 16.91 5.17
C TYR A 369 -2.77 18.11 5.97
N GLU A 370 -1.83 18.86 5.39
CA GLU A 370 -1.22 20.01 6.05
C GLU A 370 -2.25 21.10 6.35
N ILE A 371 -3.08 21.47 5.36
CA ILE A 371 -4.12 22.49 5.53
C ILE A 371 -5.14 22.04 6.59
N ARG A 372 -5.57 20.77 6.53
CA ARG A 372 -6.54 20.21 7.50
C ARG A 372 -6.07 20.33 8.95
N PHE A 373 -4.77 20.14 9.22
CA PHE A 373 -4.25 20.03 10.59
C PHE A 373 -3.34 21.17 11.04
N ARG A 374 -2.92 22.09 10.15
CA ARG A 374 -2.27 23.35 10.54
C ARG A 374 -3.27 24.47 10.81
N SER A 375 -4.45 24.45 10.20
CA SER A 375 -5.45 25.53 10.34
C SER A 375 -6.35 25.43 11.57
N THR A 376 -6.22 24.40 12.42
CA THR A 376 -6.87 24.40 13.75
C THR A 376 -6.14 25.37 14.67
N PRO A 377 -6.74 26.50 15.08
CA PRO A 377 -6.11 27.40 16.03
C PRO A 377 -5.90 26.64 17.34
N HIS A 378 -4.76 26.88 18.00
CA HIS A 378 -4.64 26.58 19.42
C HIS A 378 -5.88 27.12 20.14
N PRO A 379 -6.57 26.34 21.00
CA PRO A 379 -7.53 26.95 21.88
C PRO A 379 -6.75 27.97 22.72
N VAL A 380 -7.08 29.25 22.55
CA VAL A 380 -6.65 30.32 23.44
C VAL A 380 -7.06 29.85 24.83
N ARG A 381 -6.07 29.44 25.64
CA ARG A 381 -6.29 29.26 27.08
C ARG A 381 -6.77 30.62 27.59
N ARG A 382 -8.05 30.71 27.94
CA ARG A 382 -8.56 31.73 28.84
C ARG A 382 -8.37 31.24 30.27
#